data_AF-A0A925ME61-F1
#
_entry.id   AF-A0A925ME61-F1
#
_cell.length_a   1.000
_cell.length_b   1.000
_cell.length_c   1.000
_cell.angle_alpha   90.00
_cell.angle_beta   90.00
_cell.angle_gamma   90.00
#
_symmetry.space_group_name_H-M   'P 1'
#
loop_
_entity.id
_entity.type
_entity.pdbx_description
1 polymer ?
#
loop_
_entity_poly.entity_id
_entity_poly.type
_entity_poly.pdbx_seq_one_letter_code
_entity_poly.pdbx_strand_id
1 'polypeptide(L)'
;MRYDAPRVLSRLRKKNLQYWIRDYGRHLVRRARTPQPPQPRHILFALCDHYEPRWGGATEDVGKQRVDVWAERYPALGAFRDSDGRPPRHGFFFPGEEYHPHFLDRLAQLARAGFGEVEFHLHHDGDTRHTLAPRIQEHLKTFAEHGHISRDASGFRWAFIHGNWSLANGRPDGRWCGVDDELALLHELGCYVDLTFPSAPDPCQPDKVNQIYWPTGDLTQRRAYEHGERARVGAHHDDRLLMITGPLAIARKGTGIRIENGAITGDDPPSATRVKTWIDQGIHIAGRPEWVFVKVHTHGAIEKTAASLLGDGGHALHTALHDYTQNGSELHYVTAREMFNVARAAMDGNTGNPNIYFDYLIPPPPIAVG
;
A
#
# COMPACT_ATOMS: atom_id res chain seq x y z
N MET A 1 -17.96 6.48 37.63
CA MET A 1 -16.82 5.89 36.90
C MET A 1 -15.77 7.00 36.73
N ARG A 2 -14.79 7.11 37.62
CA ARG A 2 -13.77 8.18 37.55
C ARG A 2 -12.78 7.83 36.43
N TYR A 3 -12.69 8.70 35.42
CA TYR A 3 -11.75 8.59 34.32
C TYR A 3 -10.33 8.87 34.83
N ASP A 4 -9.49 7.85 34.84
CA ASP A 4 -8.10 7.94 35.28
C ASP A 4 -7.21 8.41 34.11
N ALA A 5 -7.24 9.73 33.85
CA ALA A 5 -6.56 10.38 32.72
C ALA A 5 -5.08 10.00 32.54
N PRO A 6 -4.25 9.82 33.60
CA PRO A 6 -2.84 9.42 33.47
C PRO A 6 -2.65 8.03 32.85
N ARG A 7 -3.55 7.08 33.18
CA ARG A 7 -3.50 5.69 32.69
C ARG A 7 -3.98 5.59 31.24
N VAL A 8 -4.91 6.45 30.85
CA VAL A 8 -5.33 6.61 29.45
C VAL A 8 -4.18 7.24 28.65
N LEU A 9 -3.60 8.35 29.11
CA LEU A 9 -2.47 9.02 28.46
C LEU A 9 -1.25 8.10 28.24
N SER A 10 -0.91 7.23 29.20
CA SER A 10 0.21 6.29 29.01
C SER A 10 -0.08 5.19 27.99
N ARG A 11 -1.33 4.70 27.91
CA ARG A 11 -1.78 3.75 26.87
C ARG A 11 -1.84 4.40 25.49
N LEU A 12 -2.20 5.68 25.40
CA LEU A 12 -2.19 6.45 24.15
C LEU A 12 -0.75 6.70 23.66
N ARG A 13 0.19 7.03 24.57
CA ARG A 13 1.62 7.18 24.26
C ARG A 13 2.28 5.88 23.81
N LYS A 14 1.97 4.74 24.44
CA LYS A 14 2.46 3.41 24.01
C LYS A 14 1.99 3.00 22.61
N LYS A 15 0.91 3.62 22.12
CA LYS A 15 0.36 3.39 20.77
C LYS A 15 0.66 4.53 19.81
N ASN A 16 1.53 5.47 20.22
CA ASN A 16 1.99 6.59 19.42
C ASN A 16 0.88 7.43 18.76
N LEU A 17 -0.30 7.49 19.41
CA LEU A 17 -1.45 8.23 18.86
C LEU A 17 -1.18 9.72 18.74
N GLN A 18 -0.27 10.26 19.57
CA GLN A 18 0.13 11.66 19.51
C GLN A 18 0.70 12.08 18.15
N TYR A 19 1.25 11.15 17.36
CA TYR A 19 1.81 11.50 16.05
C TYR A 19 0.74 11.80 15.01
N TRP A 20 -0.46 11.21 15.11
CA TRP A 20 -1.43 11.25 14.00
C TRP A 20 -2.86 11.63 14.37
N ILE A 21 -3.20 11.67 15.67
CA ILE A 21 -4.57 11.99 16.10
C ILE A 21 -5.01 13.39 15.65
N ARG A 22 -4.06 14.32 15.48
CA ARG A 22 -4.32 15.69 15.05
C ARG A 22 -4.81 15.72 13.61
N ASP A 23 -4.08 15.15 12.65
CA ASP A 23 -4.55 15.09 11.28
C ASP A 23 -5.75 14.17 11.11
N TYR A 24 -5.90 13.12 11.93
CA TYR A 24 -7.12 12.32 11.93
C TYR A 24 -8.35 13.16 12.28
N GLY A 25 -8.26 14.03 13.30
CA GLY A 25 -9.31 15.00 13.59
C GLY A 25 -9.59 15.93 12.40
N ARG A 26 -8.55 16.45 11.75
CA ARG A 26 -8.71 17.27 10.51
C ARG A 26 -9.34 16.46 9.38
N HIS A 27 -8.99 15.19 9.23
CA HIS A 27 -9.55 14.29 8.26
C HIS A 27 -11.05 14.08 8.48
N LEU A 28 -11.49 13.85 9.73
CA LEU A 28 -12.92 13.72 10.04
C LEU A 28 -13.71 14.99 9.68
N VAL A 29 -13.15 16.17 9.97
CA VAL A 29 -13.77 17.45 9.58
C VAL A 29 -13.80 17.61 8.06
N ARG A 30 -12.70 17.30 7.36
CA ARG A 30 -12.63 17.34 5.88
C ARG A 30 -13.69 16.42 5.28
N ARG A 31 -13.74 15.16 5.72
CA ARG A 31 -14.71 14.15 5.25
C ARG A 31 -16.15 14.60 5.47
N ALA A 32 -16.47 15.16 6.64
CA ALA A 32 -17.82 15.67 6.93
C ALA A 32 -18.22 16.87 6.05
N ARG A 33 -17.24 17.61 5.50
CA ARG A 33 -17.46 18.76 4.62
C ARG A 33 -17.35 18.40 3.13
N THR A 34 -16.85 17.21 2.78
CA THR A 34 -16.78 16.76 1.39
C THR A 34 -18.20 16.66 0.84
N PRO A 35 -18.52 17.34 -0.28
CA PRO A 35 -19.81 17.19 -0.94
C PRO A 35 -20.09 15.73 -1.29
N GLN A 36 -21.36 15.37 -1.41
CA GLN A 36 -21.72 14.05 -1.93
C GLN A 36 -21.12 13.89 -3.33
N PRO A 37 -20.29 12.85 -3.56
CA PRO A 37 -19.69 12.65 -4.87
C PRO A 37 -20.76 12.33 -5.90
N PRO A 38 -20.53 12.67 -7.19
CA PRO A 38 -21.34 12.13 -8.27
C PRO A 38 -21.32 10.60 -8.23
N GLN A 39 -22.42 9.98 -8.64
CA GLN A 39 -22.52 8.54 -8.80
C GLN A 39 -22.19 8.14 -10.25
N PRO A 40 -21.61 6.94 -10.47
CA PRO A 40 -21.20 5.99 -9.44
C PRO A 40 -19.94 6.46 -8.69
N ARG A 41 -19.80 6.07 -7.41
CA ARG A 41 -18.51 6.11 -6.72
C ARG A 41 -17.67 4.93 -7.20
N HIS A 42 -16.38 5.13 -7.45
CA HIS A 42 -15.45 4.08 -7.82
C HIS A 42 -14.53 3.76 -6.63
N ILE A 43 -14.56 2.51 -6.18
CA ILE A 43 -13.76 2.00 -5.06
C ILE A 43 -12.55 1.26 -5.62
N LEU A 44 -11.39 1.91 -5.55
CA LEU A 44 -10.09 1.39 -6.00
C LEU A 44 -9.45 0.63 -4.85
N PHE A 45 -9.54 -0.69 -4.86
CA PHE A 45 -9.02 -1.56 -3.81
C PHE A 45 -7.66 -2.15 -4.20
N ALA A 46 -6.62 -1.80 -3.43
CA ALA A 46 -5.29 -2.42 -3.51
C ALA A 46 -4.95 -3.16 -2.22
N LEU A 47 -4.49 -4.40 -2.38
CA LEU A 47 -3.83 -5.17 -1.33
C LEU A 47 -2.31 -5.14 -1.58
N CYS A 48 -1.61 -4.35 -0.77
CA CYS A 48 -0.16 -4.18 -0.84
C CYS A 48 0.52 -5.08 0.19
N ASP A 49 1.06 -6.19 -0.24
CA ASP A 49 1.61 -7.23 0.61
C ASP A 49 3.12 -7.06 0.81
N HIS A 50 3.54 -6.94 2.06
CA HIS A 50 4.93 -7.16 2.48
C HIS A 50 5.25 -8.66 2.30
N TYR A 51 5.48 -9.05 1.05
CA TYR A 51 5.53 -10.44 0.67
C TYR A 51 6.92 -11.00 0.93
N GLU A 52 7.12 -11.52 2.15
CA GLU A 52 8.41 -11.98 2.68
C GLU A 52 8.43 -13.51 2.85
N PRO A 53 8.79 -14.30 1.82
CA PRO A 53 8.86 -15.75 1.93
C PRO A 53 9.79 -16.23 3.04
N ARG A 54 10.88 -15.51 3.35
CA ARG A 54 11.83 -15.89 4.42
C ARG A 54 11.51 -15.25 5.77
N TRP A 55 10.32 -14.67 5.94
CA TRP A 55 9.87 -14.08 7.20
C TRP A 55 10.17 -15.00 8.41
N GLY A 56 10.73 -14.41 9.47
CA GLY A 56 11.11 -15.12 10.69
C GLY A 56 12.38 -15.96 10.57
N GLY A 57 13.19 -15.74 9.53
CA GLY A 57 14.40 -16.54 9.27
C GLY A 57 14.07 -17.93 8.72
N ALA A 58 12.96 -18.06 8.00
CA ALA A 58 12.55 -19.32 7.40
C ALA A 58 13.59 -19.81 6.38
N THR A 59 13.74 -21.13 6.31
CA THR A 59 14.65 -21.74 5.33
C THR A 59 14.16 -21.50 3.91
N GLU A 60 15.07 -21.66 2.95
CA GLU A 60 14.72 -21.55 1.53
C GLU A 60 13.57 -22.49 1.13
N ASP A 61 13.57 -23.73 1.61
CA ASP A 61 12.52 -24.70 1.28
C ASP A 61 11.15 -24.28 1.83
N VAL A 62 11.11 -23.72 3.03
CA VAL A 62 9.87 -23.13 3.59
C VAL A 62 9.44 -21.94 2.73
N GLY A 63 10.38 -21.08 2.34
CA GLY A 63 10.10 -19.98 1.41
C GLY A 63 9.52 -20.48 0.08
N LYS A 64 10.07 -21.55 -0.51
CA LYS A 64 9.56 -22.15 -1.76
C LYS A 64 8.14 -22.63 -1.59
N GLN A 65 7.87 -23.38 -0.50
CA GLN A 65 6.53 -23.84 -0.16
C GLN A 65 5.53 -22.69 -0.01
N ARG A 66 5.91 -21.59 0.67
CA ARG A 66 5.05 -20.41 0.83
C ARG A 66 4.67 -19.81 -0.52
N VAL A 67 5.62 -19.65 -1.43
CA VAL A 67 5.35 -19.09 -2.76
C VAL A 67 4.53 -20.07 -3.62
N ASP A 68 4.82 -21.36 -3.54
CA ASP A 68 4.07 -22.39 -4.27
C ASP A 68 2.59 -22.44 -3.86
N VAL A 69 2.32 -22.37 -2.55
CA VAL A 69 0.95 -22.30 -2.01
C VAL A 69 0.20 -21.08 -2.56
N TRP A 70 0.85 -19.93 -2.66
CA TRP A 70 0.24 -18.73 -3.25
C TRP A 70 -0.03 -18.90 -4.74
N ALA A 71 0.96 -19.38 -5.50
CA ALA A 71 0.84 -19.60 -6.93
C ALA A 71 -0.26 -20.61 -7.29
N GLU A 72 -0.47 -21.63 -6.45
CA GLU A 72 -1.49 -22.66 -6.65
C GLU A 72 -2.90 -22.22 -6.22
N ARG A 73 -3.02 -21.49 -5.11
CA ARG A 73 -4.33 -21.24 -4.48
C ARG A 73 -4.91 -19.87 -4.74
N TYR A 74 -4.08 -18.84 -4.92
CA TYR A 74 -4.58 -17.48 -5.18
C TYR A 74 -5.48 -17.40 -6.43
N PRO A 75 -5.18 -18.11 -7.55
CA PRO A 75 -6.05 -18.10 -8.72
C PRO A 75 -7.51 -18.51 -8.48
N ALA A 76 -7.80 -19.28 -7.43
CA ALA A 76 -9.17 -19.66 -7.08
C ALA A 76 -10.03 -18.46 -6.64
N LEU A 77 -9.41 -17.39 -6.11
CA LEU A 77 -10.11 -16.12 -5.84
C LEU A 77 -10.53 -15.39 -7.12
N GLY A 78 -10.05 -15.85 -8.28
CA GLY A 78 -10.58 -15.54 -9.59
C GLY A 78 -12.00 -16.06 -9.84
N ALA A 79 -12.76 -16.49 -8.82
CA ALA A 79 -14.22 -16.56 -8.88
C ALA A 79 -14.89 -15.19 -8.64
N PHE A 80 -14.21 -14.26 -7.94
CA PHE A 80 -14.70 -12.90 -7.72
C PHE A 80 -14.35 -11.99 -8.91
N ARG A 81 -15.24 -11.05 -9.22
CA ARG A 81 -15.07 -10.07 -10.30
C ARG A 81 -15.38 -8.69 -9.78
N ASP A 82 -14.58 -7.72 -10.18
CA ASP A 82 -14.90 -6.31 -10.01
C ASP A 82 -15.89 -5.83 -11.10
N SER A 83 -16.19 -4.53 -11.11
CA SER A 83 -17.19 -3.96 -12.03
C SER A 83 -16.79 -4.06 -13.51
N ASP A 84 -15.52 -4.29 -13.81
CA ASP A 84 -14.99 -4.44 -15.17
C ASP A 84 -14.66 -5.90 -15.52
N GLY A 85 -15.02 -6.84 -14.66
CA GLY A 85 -14.77 -8.26 -14.88
C GLY A 85 -13.32 -8.70 -14.60
N ARG A 86 -12.53 -7.91 -13.88
CA ARG A 86 -11.18 -8.29 -13.45
C ARG A 86 -11.21 -9.11 -12.15
N PRO A 87 -10.34 -10.12 -11.99
CA PRO A 87 -10.20 -10.82 -10.72
C PRO A 87 -9.52 -9.93 -9.67
N PRO A 88 -9.56 -10.31 -8.38
CA PRO A 88 -8.70 -9.74 -7.36
C PRO A 88 -7.24 -9.62 -7.82
N ARG A 89 -6.66 -8.44 -7.59
CA ARG A 89 -5.26 -8.12 -7.89
C ARG A 89 -4.47 -8.04 -6.59
N HIS A 90 -3.26 -8.58 -6.62
CA HIS A 90 -2.33 -8.57 -5.49
C HIS A 90 -1.08 -7.76 -5.83
N GLY A 91 -0.67 -6.84 -4.96
CA GLY A 91 0.62 -6.17 -5.05
C GLY A 91 1.65 -6.91 -4.20
N PHE A 92 2.52 -7.70 -4.83
CA PHE A 92 3.58 -8.43 -4.15
C PHE A 92 4.81 -7.52 -3.98
N PHE A 93 4.93 -6.84 -2.84
CA PHE A 93 6.12 -6.06 -2.53
C PHE A 93 7.20 -7.02 -2.02
N PHE A 94 8.07 -7.44 -2.93
CA PHE A 94 9.05 -8.49 -2.69
C PHE A 94 10.38 -7.91 -2.16
N PRO A 95 10.94 -8.44 -1.05
CA PRO A 95 12.21 -8.01 -0.50
C PRO A 95 13.38 -8.41 -1.41
N GLY A 96 14.05 -7.44 -2.01
CA GLY A 96 15.15 -7.69 -2.96
C GLY A 96 16.29 -8.55 -2.39
N GLU A 97 16.55 -8.40 -1.09
CA GLU A 97 17.56 -9.11 -0.32
C GLU A 97 17.23 -10.58 -0.03
N GLU A 98 15.96 -11.00 -0.20
CA GLU A 98 15.54 -12.41 -0.09
C GLU A 98 15.47 -13.12 -1.44
N TYR A 99 16.10 -12.55 -2.47
CA TYR A 99 16.05 -13.10 -3.83
C TYR A 99 16.37 -14.59 -3.87
N HIS A 100 15.48 -15.31 -4.55
CA HIS A 100 15.71 -16.66 -5.04
C HIS A 100 14.94 -16.82 -6.36
N PRO A 101 15.53 -17.38 -7.43
CA PRO A 101 14.88 -17.49 -8.74
C PRO A 101 13.48 -18.09 -8.68
N HIS A 102 13.31 -19.20 -7.95
CA HIS A 102 12.01 -19.86 -7.76
C HIS A 102 10.92 -18.92 -7.22
N PHE A 103 11.26 -17.98 -6.33
CA PHE A 103 10.25 -17.08 -5.77
C PHE A 103 9.71 -16.14 -6.84
N LEU A 104 10.59 -15.47 -7.58
CA LEU A 104 10.18 -14.54 -8.64
C LEU A 104 9.55 -15.26 -9.83
N ASP A 105 10.02 -16.47 -10.18
CA ASP A 105 9.45 -17.27 -11.27
C ASP A 105 8.01 -17.71 -10.97
N ARG A 106 7.71 -18.09 -9.72
CA ARG A 106 6.35 -18.45 -9.32
C ARG A 106 5.44 -17.22 -9.25
N LEU A 107 5.93 -16.08 -8.77
CA LEU A 107 5.20 -14.81 -8.84
C LEU A 107 4.97 -14.34 -10.28
N ALA A 108 5.90 -14.61 -11.21
CA ALA A 108 5.75 -14.30 -12.63
C ALA A 108 4.58 -15.05 -13.26
N GLN A 109 4.28 -16.27 -12.81
CA GLN A 109 3.10 -17.02 -13.29
C GLN A 109 1.80 -16.34 -12.85
N LEU A 110 1.71 -15.87 -11.61
CA LEU A 110 0.56 -15.11 -11.13
C LEU A 110 0.41 -13.77 -11.87
N ALA A 111 1.51 -13.05 -12.07
CA ALA A 111 1.50 -11.77 -12.77
C ALA A 111 1.02 -11.92 -14.23
N ARG A 112 1.57 -12.90 -14.97
CA ARG A 112 1.17 -13.20 -16.35
C ARG A 112 -0.29 -13.63 -16.46
N ALA A 113 -0.78 -14.39 -15.47
CA ALA A 113 -2.18 -14.81 -15.41
C ALA A 113 -3.15 -13.70 -14.95
N GLY A 114 -2.65 -12.47 -14.71
CA GLY A 114 -3.49 -11.34 -14.36
C GLY A 114 -3.96 -11.32 -12.91
N PHE A 115 -3.19 -11.90 -11.99
CA PHE A 115 -3.51 -11.91 -10.56
C PHE A 115 -2.75 -10.88 -9.72
N GLY A 116 -1.83 -10.12 -10.32
CA GLY A 116 -1.06 -9.14 -9.56
C GLY A 116 0.14 -8.58 -10.30
N GLU A 117 0.94 -7.82 -9.58
CA GLU A 117 2.24 -7.30 -10.03
C GLU A 117 3.24 -7.41 -8.87
N VAL A 118 4.52 -7.61 -9.22
CA VAL A 118 5.63 -7.57 -8.26
C VAL A 118 6.21 -6.16 -8.24
N GLU A 119 6.30 -5.60 -7.03
CA GLU A 119 6.86 -4.27 -6.75
C GLU A 119 7.99 -4.39 -5.72
N PHE A 120 8.70 -3.30 -5.48
CA PHE A 120 9.95 -3.33 -4.72
C PHE A 120 9.75 -3.09 -3.23
N HIS A 121 10.42 -3.91 -2.43
CA HIS A 121 10.49 -3.81 -0.99
C HIS A 121 11.91 -4.17 -0.54
N LEU A 122 12.34 -3.60 0.58
CA LEU A 122 13.68 -3.79 1.11
C LEU A 122 13.69 -3.59 2.63
N HIS A 123 14.33 -4.51 3.35
CA HIS A 123 14.81 -4.27 4.71
C HIS A 123 16.26 -3.76 4.66
N HIS A 124 16.51 -2.71 5.43
CA HIS A 124 17.87 -2.21 5.65
C HIS A 124 18.00 -1.57 7.02
N ASP A 125 19.24 -1.46 7.52
CA ASP A 125 19.60 -0.87 8.81
C ASP A 125 20.99 -0.26 8.71
N GLY A 126 21.16 1.02 9.04
CA GLY A 126 22.45 1.70 9.02
C GLY A 126 23.08 1.92 7.64
N ASP A 127 22.32 1.76 6.55
CA ASP A 127 22.78 2.06 5.20
C ASP A 127 23.00 3.58 5.01
N THR A 128 23.86 3.93 4.05
CA THR A 128 24.00 5.29 3.53
C THR A 128 23.50 5.34 2.09
N ARG A 129 23.30 6.53 1.53
CA ARG A 129 23.02 6.68 0.09
C ARG A 129 23.99 5.87 -0.79
N HIS A 130 25.28 5.89 -0.44
CA HIS A 130 26.33 5.21 -1.22
C HIS A 130 26.26 3.68 -1.15
N THR A 131 25.75 3.12 -0.05
CA THR A 131 25.61 1.66 0.11
C THR A 131 24.24 1.16 -0.35
N LEU A 132 23.19 1.97 -0.19
CA LEU A 132 21.82 1.62 -0.54
C LEU A 132 21.56 1.68 -2.05
N ALA A 133 22.01 2.75 -2.72
CA ALA A 133 21.76 2.96 -4.15
C ALA A 133 22.19 1.78 -5.04
N PRO A 134 23.44 1.26 -4.97
CA PRO A 134 23.86 0.15 -5.81
C PRO A 134 23.07 -1.14 -5.52
N ARG A 135 22.69 -1.38 -4.26
CA ARG A 135 21.87 -2.55 -3.89
C ARG A 135 20.48 -2.49 -4.49
N ILE A 136 19.82 -1.33 -4.43
CA ILE A 136 18.51 -1.13 -5.08
C ILE A 136 18.64 -1.38 -6.58
N GLN A 137 19.64 -0.79 -7.24
CA GLN A 137 19.85 -0.96 -8.67
C GLN A 137 20.09 -2.43 -9.07
N GLU A 138 20.88 -3.16 -8.28
CA GLU A 138 21.12 -4.58 -8.48
C GLU A 138 19.83 -5.40 -8.35
N HIS A 139 19.05 -5.19 -7.30
CA HIS A 139 17.80 -5.92 -7.10
C HIS A 139 16.75 -5.59 -8.17
N LEU A 140 16.63 -4.33 -8.59
CA LEU A 140 15.75 -3.94 -9.71
C LEU A 140 16.15 -4.63 -11.01
N LYS A 141 17.46 -4.73 -11.29
CA LYS A 141 17.97 -5.48 -12.44
C LYS A 141 17.58 -6.97 -12.34
N THR A 142 17.78 -7.59 -11.18
CA THR A 142 17.37 -8.98 -10.96
C THR A 142 15.88 -9.18 -11.21
N PHE A 143 15.01 -8.32 -10.67
CA PHE A 143 13.57 -8.43 -10.92
C PHE A 143 13.25 -8.25 -12.41
N ALA A 144 13.94 -7.31 -13.05
CA ALA A 144 13.78 -7.01 -14.46
C ALA A 144 14.16 -8.19 -15.39
N GLU A 145 15.12 -9.02 -15.00
CA GLU A 145 15.52 -10.26 -15.71
C GLU A 145 14.40 -11.32 -15.68
N HIS A 146 13.59 -11.36 -14.63
CA HIS A 146 12.38 -12.19 -14.55
C HIS A 146 11.15 -11.56 -15.24
N GLY A 147 11.32 -10.40 -15.91
CA GLY A 147 10.24 -9.66 -16.57
C GLY A 147 9.39 -8.81 -15.63
N HIS A 148 9.69 -8.80 -14.34
CA HIS A 148 9.05 -7.92 -13.35
C HIS A 148 9.56 -6.49 -13.48
N ILE A 149 8.95 -5.54 -12.77
CA ILE A 149 9.25 -4.10 -12.79
C ILE A 149 8.97 -3.42 -14.13
N SER A 150 8.13 -2.39 -14.05
CA SER A 150 7.77 -1.51 -15.15
C SER A 150 8.99 -0.70 -15.59
N ARG A 151 9.00 -0.30 -16.86
CA ARG A 151 10.12 0.45 -17.41
C ARG A 151 9.70 1.29 -18.61
N ASP A 152 10.34 2.43 -18.76
CA ASP A 152 10.15 3.34 -19.90
C ASP A 152 11.51 3.89 -20.38
N ALA A 153 11.48 4.90 -21.26
CA ALA A 153 12.69 5.51 -21.83
C ALA A 153 13.65 6.10 -20.78
N SER A 154 13.18 6.37 -19.56
CA SER A 154 13.99 6.90 -18.45
C SER A 154 14.45 5.85 -17.45
N GLY A 155 14.14 4.56 -17.69
CA GLY A 155 14.65 3.44 -16.90
C GLY A 155 13.55 2.69 -16.15
N PHE A 156 13.93 2.07 -15.03
CA PHE A 156 12.99 1.32 -14.20
C PHE A 156 12.00 2.25 -13.50
N ARG A 157 10.76 1.77 -13.36
CA ARG A 157 9.64 2.44 -12.70
C ARG A 157 9.03 1.49 -11.70
N TRP A 158 9.06 1.86 -10.43
CA TRP A 158 8.67 0.95 -9.35
C TRP A 158 7.97 1.67 -8.19
N ALA A 159 7.09 0.95 -7.52
CA ALA A 159 6.47 1.36 -6.27
C ALA A 159 7.28 0.81 -5.08
N PHE A 160 7.29 1.56 -3.98
CA PHE A 160 8.06 1.19 -2.80
C PHE A 160 7.19 0.98 -1.56
N ILE A 161 7.59 -0.03 -0.78
CA ILE A 161 7.25 -0.18 0.63
C ILE A 161 8.54 -0.40 1.41
N HIS A 162 8.75 0.41 2.44
CA HIS A 162 9.88 0.23 3.34
C HIS A 162 9.59 -0.92 4.32
N GLY A 163 10.45 -1.96 4.34
CA GLY A 163 10.15 -3.20 5.08
C GLY A 163 10.08 -3.06 6.58
N ASN A 164 10.95 -2.23 7.13
CA ASN A 164 10.92 -1.88 8.56
C ASN A 164 9.98 -0.71 8.91
N TRP A 165 9.18 -0.23 7.96
CA TRP A 165 8.36 0.98 8.08
C TRP A 165 9.12 2.27 8.46
N SER A 166 10.45 2.28 8.32
CA SER A 166 11.36 3.35 8.78
C SER A 166 11.87 4.24 7.64
N LEU A 167 11.01 4.49 6.65
CA LEU A 167 11.28 5.39 5.52
C LEU A 167 11.97 6.68 5.97
N ALA A 168 12.95 7.16 5.20
CA ALA A 168 13.74 8.36 5.43
C ALA A 168 14.25 8.49 6.88
N ASN A 169 14.92 7.44 7.36
CA ASN A 169 15.45 7.35 8.73
C ASN A 169 14.41 7.70 9.81
N GLY A 170 13.24 7.09 9.65
CA GLY A 170 12.03 7.44 10.39
C GLY A 170 12.11 7.19 11.89
N ARG A 171 12.84 6.17 12.33
CA ARG A 171 12.83 5.78 13.74
C ARG A 171 13.57 6.77 14.65
N PRO A 172 13.04 7.03 15.87
CA PRO A 172 13.73 7.86 16.86
C PRO A 172 15.08 7.33 17.32
N ASP A 173 15.27 6.01 17.29
CA ASP A 173 16.52 5.33 17.70
C ASP A 173 17.55 5.22 16.55
N GLY A 174 17.24 5.73 15.37
CA GLY A 174 18.12 5.68 14.19
C GLY A 174 18.35 4.28 13.64
N ARG A 175 17.52 3.28 14.03
CA ARG A 175 17.60 1.92 13.53
C ARG A 175 16.71 1.72 12.31
N TRP A 176 16.95 0.60 11.64
CA TRP A 176 16.13 0.02 10.59
C TRP A 176 15.96 0.90 9.34
N CYS A 177 16.86 1.85 9.21
CA CYS A 177 17.21 2.67 8.06
C CYS A 177 18.55 3.35 8.45
N GLY A 178 19.15 4.13 7.55
CA GLY A 178 20.26 5.04 7.86
C GLY A 178 20.37 6.22 6.90
N VAL A 179 19.39 6.35 5.98
CA VAL A 179 19.42 7.29 4.86
C VAL A 179 18.39 8.38 5.13
N ASP A 180 18.87 9.57 5.51
CA ASP A 180 18.00 10.72 5.78
C ASP A 180 17.31 11.21 4.51
N ASP A 181 18.02 11.20 3.37
CA ASP A 181 17.54 11.64 2.06
C ASP A 181 16.92 10.52 1.22
N GLU A 182 16.38 9.48 1.88
CA GLU A 182 15.86 8.28 1.21
C GLU A 182 14.76 8.61 0.19
N LEU A 183 13.87 9.57 0.47
CA LEU A 183 12.82 9.96 -0.50
C LEU A 183 13.41 10.48 -1.81
N ALA A 184 14.44 11.33 -1.73
CA ALA A 184 15.12 11.88 -2.90
C ALA A 184 15.87 10.76 -3.64
N LEU A 185 16.61 9.93 -2.91
CA LEU A 185 17.33 8.80 -3.48
C LEU A 185 16.39 7.81 -4.22
N LEU A 186 15.27 7.44 -3.60
CA LEU A 186 14.30 6.53 -4.21
C LEU A 186 13.74 7.11 -5.53
N HIS A 187 13.38 8.40 -5.54
CA HIS A 187 12.90 9.08 -6.75
C HIS A 187 13.97 9.14 -7.85
N GLU A 188 15.20 9.49 -7.51
CA GLU A 188 16.35 9.49 -8.44
C GLU A 188 16.58 8.11 -9.08
N LEU A 189 16.26 7.02 -8.36
CA LEU A 189 16.35 5.65 -8.84
C LEU A 189 15.09 5.15 -9.58
N GLY A 190 14.11 6.03 -9.83
CA GLY A 190 12.92 5.73 -10.62
C GLY A 190 11.70 5.26 -9.83
N CYS A 191 11.75 5.32 -8.49
CA CYS A 191 10.54 5.11 -7.69
C CYS A 191 9.55 6.25 -7.96
N TYR A 192 8.27 5.93 -8.10
CA TYR A 192 7.22 6.93 -8.39
C TYR A 192 6.20 7.09 -7.26
N VAL A 193 6.13 6.13 -6.35
CA VAL A 193 5.16 6.12 -5.25
C VAL A 193 5.70 5.35 -4.03
N ASP A 194 5.44 5.90 -2.85
CA ASP A 194 5.59 5.18 -1.58
C ASP A 194 4.22 4.80 -1.02
N LEU A 195 4.13 3.56 -0.55
CA LEU A 195 2.97 2.97 0.09
C LEU A 195 3.31 2.41 1.48
N THR A 196 4.30 2.96 2.17
CA THR A 196 4.72 2.47 3.50
C THR A 196 3.62 2.68 4.55
N PHE A 197 2.82 3.75 4.44
CA PHE A 197 1.88 4.15 5.49
C PHE A 197 0.43 3.67 5.25
N PRO A 198 -0.37 3.41 6.30
CA PRO A 198 -0.05 3.62 7.73
C PRO A 198 0.81 2.51 8.33
N SER A 199 1.67 2.89 9.27
CA SER A 199 2.49 2.00 10.12
C SER A 199 2.07 2.06 11.60
N ALA A 200 1.04 2.83 11.94
CA ALA A 200 0.51 2.89 13.31
C ALA A 200 0.25 1.48 13.86
N PRO A 201 0.65 1.19 15.12
CA PRO A 201 1.11 2.11 16.15
C PRO A 201 2.63 2.38 16.19
N ASP A 202 3.39 2.04 15.14
CA ASP A 202 4.84 2.28 15.09
C ASP A 202 5.18 3.78 15.19
N PRO A 203 6.29 4.18 15.84
CA PRO A 203 6.71 5.59 15.93
C PRO A 203 7.07 6.24 14.58
N CYS A 204 7.23 5.47 13.50
CA CYS A 204 7.46 6.01 12.17
C CYS A 204 6.19 6.57 11.52
N GLN A 205 5.01 6.24 12.04
CA GLN A 205 3.74 6.75 11.54
C GLN A 205 3.74 8.29 11.50
N PRO A 206 3.55 8.92 10.32
CA PRO A 206 3.45 10.37 10.23
C PRO A 206 2.12 10.90 10.74
N ASP A 207 2.07 12.21 10.97
CA ASP A 207 0.80 12.93 11.17
C ASP A 207 -0.10 12.84 9.94
N LYS A 208 0.45 12.69 8.73
CA LYS A 208 -0.37 12.59 7.51
C LYS A 208 -1.16 11.28 7.47
N VAL A 209 -2.49 11.36 7.60
CA VAL A 209 -3.37 10.19 7.54
C VAL A 209 -4.49 10.36 6.52
N ASN A 210 -4.95 9.24 5.97
CA ASN A 210 -6.13 9.16 5.10
C ASN A 210 -6.10 10.18 3.95
N GLN A 211 -4.94 10.34 3.31
CA GLN A 211 -4.78 11.25 2.19
C GLN A 211 -3.68 10.77 1.23
N ILE A 212 -3.85 11.12 -0.04
CA ILE A 212 -2.79 11.08 -1.03
C ILE A 212 -2.14 12.46 -1.04
N TYR A 213 -0.82 12.52 -0.96
CA TYR A 213 -0.11 13.80 -0.79
C TYR A 213 1.30 13.77 -1.38
N TRP A 214 1.79 14.97 -1.67
CA TRP A 214 3.15 15.21 -2.13
C TRP A 214 4.00 15.70 -0.95
N PRO A 215 5.14 15.08 -0.64
CA PRO A 215 6.07 15.60 0.36
C PRO A 215 6.54 17.01 -0.02
N THR A 216 6.74 17.86 0.98
CA THR A 216 7.13 19.27 0.78
C THR A 216 8.25 19.67 1.73
N GLY A 217 9.00 20.71 1.37
CA GLY A 217 10.14 21.18 2.15
C GLY A 217 11.42 20.55 1.64
N ASP A 218 12.39 20.38 2.53
CA ASP A 218 13.66 19.73 2.20
C ASP A 218 13.51 18.21 2.25
N LEU A 219 13.48 17.58 1.06
CA LEU A 219 13.32 16.13 0.91
C LEU A 219 14.59 15.35 1.24
N THR A 220 15.72 16.03 1.49
CA THR A 220 16.96 15.38 1.91
C THR A 220 17.03 15.19 3.43
N GLN A 221 16.01 15.60 4.16
CA GLN A 221 15.94 15.46 5.61
C GLN A 221 15.24 14.17 6.01
N ARG A 222 15.70 13.60 7.13
CA ARG A 222 14.98 12.52 7.81
C ARG A 222 13.51 12.90 8.03
N ARG A 223 12.63 11.91 7.92
CA ARG A 223 11.19 12.10 8.12
C ARG A 223 10.55 13.18 7.25
N ALA A 224 11.14 13.52 6.11
CA ALA A 224 10.57 14.52 5.18
C ALA A 224 9.11 14.22 4.78
N TYR A 225 8.69 12.95 4.83
CA TYR A 225 7.30 12.52 4.59
C TYR A 225 6.29 13.05 5.63
N GLU A 226 6.70 13.58 6.78
CA GLU A 226 5.77 14.16 7.76
C GLU A 226 5.15 15.48 7.28
N HIS A 227 5.81 16.15 6.34
CA HIS A 227 5.34 17.36 5.72
C HIS A 227 4.86 17.07 4.30
N GLY A 228 3.77 17.72 3.91
CA GLY A 228 3.23 17.51 2.58
C GLY A 228 1.93 18.22 2.32
N GLU A 229 1.69 18.47 1.04
CA GLU A 229 0.46 19.04 0.52
C GLU A 229 -0.44 17.96 -0.06
N ARG A 230 -1.74 18.06 0.22
CA ARG A 230 -2.71 17.08 -0.27
C ARG A 230 -2.78 17.15 -1.80
N ALA A 231 -2.72 15.98 -2.44
CA ALA A 231 -2.89 15.87 -3.88
C ALA A 231 -4.29 16.34 -4.30
N ARG A 232 -4.36 17.12 -5.37
CA ARG A 232 -5.58 17.80 -5.84
C ARG A 232 -5.59 17.93 -7.35
N VAL A 233 -6.77 18.13 -7.92
CA VAL A 233 -6.92 18.47 -9.34
C VAL A 233 -6.10 19.73 -9.67
N GLY A 234 -5.40 19.68 -10.80
CA GLY A 234 -4.56 20.75 -11.32
C GLY A 234 -3.23 20.94 -10.58
N ALA A 235 -2.81 20.00 -9.74
CA ALA A 235 -1.50 20.03 -9.11
C ALA A 235 -0.87 18.64 -9.04
N HIS A 236 0.18 18.45 -9.83
CA HIS A 236 1.01 17.27 -9.84
C HIS A 236 2.49 17.66 -9.81
N HIS A 237 3.34 16.72 -9.42
CA HIS A 237 4.79 16.90 -9.34
C HIS A 237 5.49 15.68 -9.92
N ASP A 238 6.58 15.90 -10.65
CA ASP A 238 7.37 14.82 -11.26
C ASP A 238 8.81 14.79 -10.71
N ASP A 239 9.11 15.66 -9.74
CA ASP A 239 10.41 15.83 -9.08
C ASP A 239 10.48 15.13 -7.70
N ARG A 240 9.46 14.35 -7.33
CA ARG A 240 9.37 13.65 -6.04
C ARG A 240 8.38 12.48 -6.08
N LEU A 241 8.42 11.65 -5.05
CA LEU A 241 7.48 10.53 -4.86
C LEU A 241 6.09 11.00 -4.45
N LEU A 242 5.06 10.29 -4.94
CA LEU A 242 3.71 10.40 -4.39
C LEU A 242 3.57 9.54 -3.14
N MET A 243 2.96 10.07 -2.07
CA MET A 243 2.63 9.27 -0.89
C MET A 243 1.16 8.84 -0.98
N ILE A 244 0.91 7.53 -1.05
CA ILE A 244 -0.45 6.97 -0.97
C ILE A 244 -0.62 6.25 0.37
N THR A 245 -1.30 6.89 1.31
CA THR A 245 -1.59 6.28 2.62
C THR A 245 -2.83 5.40 2.55
N GLY A 246 -2.79 4.27 3.25
CA GLY A 246 -3.99 3.49 3.56
C GLY A 246 -4.89 4.11 4.65
N PRO A 247 -6.01 3.44 4.98
CA PRO A 247 -6.93 3.89 6.00
C PRO A 247 -6.33 3.72 7.41
N LEU A 248 -6.34 4.80 8.19
CA LEU A 248 -6.01 4.83 9.61
C LEU A 248 -7.16 5.47 10.39
N ALA A 249 -7.79 4.70 11.26
CA ALA A 249 -8.98 5.11 11.99
C ALA A 249 -9.02 4.58 13.42
N ILE A 250 -9.79 5.27 14.26
CA ILE A 250 -10.28 4.70 15.52
C ILE A 250 -11.63 4.05 15.20
N ALA A 251 -11.70 2.73 15.34
CA ALA A 251 -12.86 1.93 14.97
C ALA A 251 -13.38 1.10 16.15
N ARG A 252 -14.62 0.63 16.06
CA ARG A 252 -15.21 -0.28 17.06
C ARG A 252 -14.74 -1.72 16.81
N LYS A 253 -14.39 -2.46 17.86
CA LYS A 253 -14.12 -3.91 17.82
C LYS A 253 -14.86 -4.58 18.99
N GLY A 254 -15.95 -5.28 18.69
CA GLY A 254 -16.84 -5.83 19.72
C GLY A 254 -17.44 -4.71 20.58
N THR A 255 -17.16 -4.71 21.87
CA THR A 255 -17.54 -3.65 22.83
C THR A 255 -16.46 -2.58 23.03
N GLY A 256 -15.27 -2.76 22.44
CA GLY A 256 -14.12 -1.87 22.60
C GLY A 256 -13.81 -1.02 21.37
N ILE A 257 -12.69 -0.29 21.45
CA ILE A 257 -12.11 0.48 20.35
C ILE A 257 -10.77 -0.14 19.90
N ARG A 258 -10.46 0.01 18.62
CA ARG A 258 -9.20 -0.41 18.00
C ARG A 258 -8.59 0.74 17.21
N ILE A 259 -7.28 0.64 16.97
CA ILE A 259 -6.66 1.27 15.81
C ILE A 259 -6.93 0.34 14.63
N GLU A 260 -7.59 0.86 13.60
CA GLU A 260 -7.74 0.21 12.32
C GLU A 260 -6.75 0.87 11.36
N ASN A 261 -5.77 0.11 10.89
CA ASN A 261 -4.68 0.59 10.03
C ASN A 261 -4.66 -0.15 8.67
N GLY A 262 -5.68 -0.96 8.37
CA GLY A 262 -5.72 -1.73 7.14
C GLY A 262 -4.78 -2.95 7.10
N ALA A 263 -4.14 -3.32 8.22
CA ALA A 263 -3.35 -4.55 8.30
C ALA A 263 -4.26 -5.78 8.33
N ILE A 264 -4.10 -6.70 7.40
CA ILE A 264 -4.80 -7.99 7.37
C ILE A 264 -3.82 -9.07 7.83
N THR A 265 -4.18 -9.82 8.86
CA THR A 265 -3.35 -10.93 9.38
C THR A 265 -4.22 -12.13 9.68
N GLY A 266 -3.61 -13.29 9.91
CA GLY A 266 -4.34 -14.48 10.35
C GLY A 266 -5.04 -14.34 11.72
N ASP A 267 -4.61 -13.40 12.57
CA ASP A 267 -5.22 -13.11 13.88
C ASP A 267 -6.27 -11.99 13.83
N ASP A 268 -6.23 -11.18 12.78
CA ASP A 268 -7.17 -10.11 12.56
C ASP A 268 -7.59 -10.13 11.07
N PRO A 269 -8.43 -11.11 10.70
CA PRO A 269 -8.86 -11.28 9.32
C PRO A 269 -9.73 -10.11 8.84
N PRO A 270 -9.97 -10.01 7.52
CA PRO A 270 -10.91 -9.04 6.98
C PRO A 270 -12.35 -9.38 7.42
N SER A 271 -13.20 -8.35 7.45
CA SER A 271 -14.65 -8.50 7.70
C SER A 271 -15.40 -7.31 7.12
N ALA A 272 -16.71 -7.46 6.91
CA ALA A 272 -17.56 -6.39 6.39
C ALA A 272 -17.45 -5.07 7.17
N THR A 273 -17.36 -5.13 8.50
CA THR A 273 -17.17 -3.94 9.35
C THR A 273 -15.84 -3.24 9.08
N ARG A 274 -14.77 -4.00 8.83
CA ARG A 274 -13.44 -3.43 8.51
C ARG A 274 -13.44 -2.84 7.11
N VAL A 275 -13.96 -3.55 6.12
CA VAL A 275 -14.12 -3.07 4.74
C VAL A 275 -14.90 -1.75 4.71
N LYS A 276 -16.04 -1.69 5.40
CA LYS A 276 -16.80 -0.46 5.57
C LYS A 276 -15.96 0.65 6.20
N THR A 277 -15.23 0.35 7.27
CA THR A 277 -14.35 1.34 7.93
C THR A 277 -13.29 1.90 6.98
N TRP A 278 -12.69 1.04 6.14
CA TRP A 278 -11.67 1.44 5.16
C TRP A 278 -12.25 2.35 4.09
N ILE A 279 -13.35 1.94 3.45
CA ILE A 279 -14.00 2.70 2.37
C ILE A 279 -14.56 4.03 2.91
N ASP A 280 -15.10 4.04 4.13
CA ASP A 280 -15.66 5.24 4.76
C ASP A 280 -14.58 6.27 5.15
N GLN A 281 -13.28 5.94 5.09
CA GLN A 281 -12.27 7.00 5.16
C GLN A 281 -12.33 7.91 3.92
N GLY A 282 -12.83 7.42 2.79
CA GLY A 282 -13.07 8.24 1.60
C GLY A 282 -11.80 8.95 1.14
N ILE A 283 -10.68 8.25 1.09
CA ILE A 283 -9.39 8.80 0.62
C ILE A 283 -9.52 9.05 -0.88
N HIS A 284 -9.25 10.28 -1.32
CA HIS A 284 -9.39 10.70 -2.72
C HIS A 284 -8.46 11.87 -3.04
N ILE A 285 -8.23 12.10 -4.34
CA ILE A 285 -7.61 13.32 -4.85
C ILE A 285 -8.58 14.48 -4.65
N ALA A 286 -8.15 15.56 -4.00
CA ALA A 286 -9.05 16.68 -3.71
C ALA A 286 -9.61 17.29 -5.01
N GLY A 287 -10.93 17.40 -5.09
CA GLY A 287 -11.65 17.76 -6.32
C GLY A 287 -12.24 16.56 -7.07
N ARG A 288 -11.89 15.33 -6.70
CA ARG A 288 -12.39 14.06 -7.30
C ARG A 288 -12.88 13.07 -6.23
N PRO A 289 -13.90 13.43 -5.42
CA PRO A 289 -14.37 12.60 -4.31
C PRO A 289 -15.02 11.27 -4.74
N GLU A 290 -15.38 11.13 -6.02
CA GLU A 290 -15.98 9.93 -6.58
C GLU A 290 -15.00 8.78 -6.76
N TRP A 291 -13.69 9.04 -6.87
CA TRP A 291 -12.65 8.00 -6.92
C TRP A 291 -12.03 7.79 -5.54
N VAL A 292 -12.39 6.70 -4.89
CA VAL A 292 -12.04 6.38 -3.50
C VAL A 292 -10.96 5.32 -3.48
N PHE A 293 -9.82 5.65 -2.88
CA PHE A 293 -8.63 4.83 -2.80
C PHE A 293 -8.61 4.04 -1.49
N VAL A 294 -8.54 2.73 -1.58
CA VAL A 294 -8.49 1.81 -0.44
C VAL A 294 -7.25 0.94 -0.55
N LYS A 295 -6.18 1.39 0.10
CA LYS A 295 -4.91 0.68 0.19
C LYS A 295 -4.82 -0.04 1.54
N VAL A 296 -4.87 -1.36 1.53
CA VAL A 296 -4.66 -2.21 2.71
C VAL A 296 -3.36 -3.00 2.58
N HIS A 297 -2.88 -3.60 3.66
CA HIS A 297 -1.60 -4.32 3.63
C HIS A 297 -1.62 -5.60 4.46
N THR A 298 -0.65 -6.47 4.21
CA THR A 298 -0.52 -7.78 4.87
C THR A 298 0.94 -8.26 4.84
N HIS A 299 1.20 -9.38 5.52
CA HIS A 299 2.38 -10.22 5.33
C HIS A 299 1.88 -11.59 4.87
N GLY A 300 1.55 -11.70 3.59
CA GLY A 300 0.76 -12.78 3.04
C GLY A 300 1.51 -14.10 2.93
N ALA A 301 2.84 -14.06 2.86
CA ALA A 301 3.66 -15.28 2.80
C ALA A 301 3.63 -16.09 4.12
N ILE A 302 3.33 -15.47 5.26
CA ILE A 302 3.24 -16.14 6.56
C ILE A 302 2.06 -17.11 6.56
N GLU A 303 2.26 -18.37 6.90
CA GLU A 303 1.32 -19.48 6.68
C GLU A 303 -0.07 -19.21 7.26
N LYS A 304 -0.14 -18.64 8.47
CA LYS A 304 -1.41 -18.32 9.11
C LYS A 304 -2.18 -17.22 8.38
N THR A 305 -1.46 -16.22 7.86
CA THR A 305 -2.03 -15.14 7.06
C THR A 305 -2.41 -15.64 5.67
N ALA A 306 -1.55 -16.44 5.03
CA ALA A 306 -1.83 -17.13 3.77
C ALA A 306 -3.09 -17.99 3.87
N ALA A 307 -3.21 -18.80 4.94
CA ALA A 307 -4.37 -19.65 5.16
C ALA A 307 -5.68 -18.84 5.27
N SER A 308 -5.62 -17.66 5.88
CA SER A 308 -6.76 -16.74 5.96
C SER A 308 -7.08 -16.12 4.60
N LEU A 309 -6.10 -15.50 3.94
CA LEU A 309 -6.29 -14.78 2.67
C LEU A 309 -6.63 -15.71 1.50
N LEU A 310 -6.07 -16.90 1.45
CA LEU A 310 -6.32 -17.90 0.39
C LEU A 310 -7.50 -18.84 0.73
N GLY A 311 -8.19 -18.59 1.85
CA GLY A 311 -9.32 -19.37 2.34
C GLY A 311 -10.51 -18.48 2.68
N ASP A 312 -11.22 -18.80 3.76
CA ASP A 312 -12.46 -18.12 4.16
C ASP A 312 -12.30 -16.61 4.39
N GLY A 313 -11.12 -16.16 4.85
CA GLY A 313 -10.83 -14.75 5.03
C GLY A 313 -10.82 -13.98 3.71
N GLY A 314 -10.16 -14.50 2.68
CA GLY A 314 -10.20 -13.93 1.33
C GLY A 314 -11.60 -13.89 0.75
N HIS A 315 -12.35 -14.99 0.89
CA HIS A 315 -13.75 -15.03 0.45
C HIS A 315 -14.59 -13.97 1.18
N ALA A 316 -14.46 -13.86 2.51
CA ALA A 316 -15.17 -12.86 3.29
C ALA A 316 -14.79 -11.42 2.90
N LEU A 317 -13.52 -11.17 2.56
CA LEU A 317 -13.07 -9.86 2.06
C LEU A 317 -13.75 -9.50 0.75
N HIS A 318 -13.67 -10.38 -0.25
CA HIS A 318 -14.17 -10.09 -1.59
C HIS A 318 -15.70 -10.04 -1.63
N THR A 319 -16.38 -10.89 -0.87
CA THR A 319 -17.83 -10.78 -0.64
C THR A 319 -18.19 -9.44 -0.01
N ALA A 320 -17.49 -9.02 1.06
CA ALA A 320 -17.77 -7.75 1.72
C ALA A 320 -17.52 -6.52 0.83
N LEU A 321 -16.51 -6.56 -0.05
CA LEU A 321 -16.27 -5.53 -1.05
C LEU A 321 -17.43 -5.47 -2.05
N HIS A 322 -17.84 -6.62 -2.58
CA HIS A 322 -18.95 -6.71 -3.53
C HIS A 322 -20.25 -6.20 -2.90
N ASP A 323 -20.62 -6.70 -1.73
CA ASP A 323 -21.83 -6.31 -0.98
C ASP A 323 -21.87 -4.80 -0.69
N TYR A 324 -20.72 -4.19 -0.36
CA TYR A 324 -20.65 -2.74 -0.16
C TYR A 324 -20.97 -1.99 -1.44
N THR A 325 -20.49 -2.47 -2.59
CA THR A 325 -20.62 -1.79 -3.88
C THR A 325 -21.97 -2.01 -4.59
N GLN A 326 -22.75 -3.03 -4.20
CA GLN A 326 -24.05 -3.33 -4.82
C GLN A 326 -25.06 -2.15 -4.83
N ASN A 327 -24.86 -1.12 -4.01
CA ASN A 327 -25.72 0.07 -3.93
C ASN A 327 -25.26 1.23 -4.83
N GLY A 328 -24.86 0.94 -6.07
CA GLY A 328 -24.52 1.96 -7.08
C GLY A 328 -23.09 2.50 -7.04
N SER A 329 -22.19 1.85 -6.31
CA SER A 329 -20.74 2.07 -6.44
C SER A 329 -20.13 0.98 -7.32
N GLU A 330 -18.98 1.26 -7.90
CA GLU A 330 -18.22 0.30 -8.70
C GLU A 330 -16.96 -0.13 -7.95
N LEU A 331 -16.66 -1.42 -7.99
CA LEU A 331 -15.43 -1.97 -7.44
C LEU A 331 -14.37 -2.03 -8.55
N HIS A 332 -13.13 -1.72 -8.20
CA HIS A 332 -11.97 -1.75 -9.09
C HIS A 332 -10.80 -2.42 -8.35
N TYR A 333 -10.39 -3.62 -8.76
CA TYR A 333 -9.18 -4.25 -8.21
C TYR A 333 -7.94 -3.70 -8.92
N VAL A 334 -7.07 -3.04 -8.15
CA VAL A 334 -5.90 -2.34 -8.69
C VAL A 334 -4.60 -2.79 -8.02
N THR A 335 -3.53 -2.84 -8.80
CA THR A 335 -2.16 -2.92 -8.27
C THR A 335 -1.69 -1.55 -7.75
N ALA A 336 -0.51 -1.48 -7.13
CA ALA A 336 0.06 -0.21 -6.69
C ALA A 336 0.32 0.76 -7.84
N ARG A 337 0.81 0.24 -8.97
CA ARG A 337 1.01 0.97 -10.23
C ARG A 337 -0.29 1.55 -10.77
N GLU A 338 -1.32 0.71 -10.90
CA GLU A 338 -2.62 1.14 -11.39
C GLU A 338 -3.26 2.18 -10.47
N MET A 339 -3.13 2.00 -9.14
CA MET A 339 -3.56 2.97 -8.16
C MET A 339 -2.85 4.32 -8.31
N PHE A 340 -1.53 4.33 -8.54
CA PHE A 340 -0.78 5.55 -8.84
C PHE A 340 -1.25 6.21 -10.14
N ASN A 341 -1.41 5.43 -11.21
CA ASN A 341 -1.84 5.94 -12.51
C ASN A 341 -3.23 6.61 -12.42
N VAL A 342 -4.17 5.99 -11.71
CA VAL A 342 -5.50 6.58 -11.47
C VAL A 342 -5.40 7.84 -10.61
N ALA A 343 -4.54 7.87 -9.59
CA ALA A 343 -4.30 9.08 -8.79
C ALA A 343 -3.77 10.23 -9.66
N ARG A 344 -2.84 9.95 -10.57
CA ARG A 344 -2.29 10.92 -11.51
C ARG A 344 -3.34 11.39 -12.53
N ALA A 345 -4.09 10.48 -13.12
CA ALA A 345 -5.19 10.82 -14.02
C ALA A 345 -6.22 11.73 -13.34
N ALA A 346 -6.55 11.46 -12.06
CA ALA A 346 -7.43 12.31 -11.28
C ALA A 346 -6.85 13.72 -11.05
N MET A 347 -5.56 13.84 -10.75
CA MET A 347 -4.88 15.13 -10.60
C MET A 347 -4.92 15.93 -11.91
N ASP A 348 -4.87 15.26 -13.06
CA ASP A 348 -4.98 15.91 -14.38
C ASP A 348 -6.45 16.18 -14.80
N GLY A 349 -7.42 15.89 -13.94
CA GLY A 349 -8.83 16.23 -14.13
C GLY A 349 -9.65 15.20 -14.93
N ASN A 350 -9.07 14.04 -15.25
CA ASN A 350 -9.72 13.01 -16.08
C ASN A 350 -10.88 12.31 -15.36
N THR A 351 -12.09 12.28 -15.92
CA THR A 351 -13.29 11.72 -15.28
C THR A 351 -13.71 10.35 -15.81
N GLY A 352 -14.79 9.78 -15.26
CA GLY A 352 -15.41 8.54 -15.76
C GLY A 352 -14.92 7.29 -15.03
N ASN A 353 -15.03 6.14 -15.70
CA ASN A 353 -14.57 4.86 -15.17
C ASN A 353 -13.03 4.86 -15.06
N PRO A 354 -12.45 4.60 -13.87
CA PRO A 354 -11.00 4.56 -13.66
C PRO A 354 -10.23 3.53 -14.50
N ASN A 355 -10.89 2.46 -14.96
CA ASN A 355 -10.26 1.33 -15.64
C ASN A 355 -9.43 1.75 -16.87
N ILE A 356 -9.85 2.80 -17.60
CA ILE A 356 -9.16 3.32 -18.77
C ILE A 356 -7.85 4.03 -18.43
N TYR A 357 -7.62 4.33 -17.14
CA TYR A 357 -6.44 5.03 -16.65
C TYR A 357 -5.48 4.11 -15.88
N PHE A 358 -5.69 2.79 -15.89
CA PHE A 358 -4.79 1.85 -15.20
C PHE A 358 -3.36 1.86 -15.76
N ASP A 359 -3.19 2.25 -17.03
CA ASP A 359 -1.89 2.37 -17.71
C ASP A 359 -1.59 3.83 -18.11
N TYR A 360 -2.07 4.82 -17.33
CA TYR A 360 -2.03 6.24 -17.71
C TYR A 360 -0.61 6.81 -17.90
N LEU A 361 0.31 6.61 -16.94
CA LEU A 361 1.69 7.12 -17.02
C LEU A 361 2.72 5.99 -16.97
N ILE A 362 2.57 5.08 -16.01
CA ILE A 362 3.49 3.96 -15.82
C ILE A 362 2.94 2.75 -16.58
N PRO A 363 3.65 2.25 -17.61
CA PRO A 363 3.20 1.08 -18.36
C PRO A 363 3.25 -0.17 -17.49
N PRO A 364 2.50 -1.23 -17.83
CA PRO A 364 2.62 -2.52 -17.16
C PRO A 364 4.04 -3.11 -17.28
N PRO A 365 4.47 -3.96 -16.33
CA PRO A 365 5.74 -4.66 -16.46
C PRO A 365 5.71 -5.64 -17.65
N PRO A 366 6.86 -5.95 -18.28
CA PRO A 366 6.91 -6.84 -19.44
C PRO A 366 6.22 -8.20 -19.24
N ILE A 367 6.28 -8.75 -18.03
CA ILE A 367 5.64 -10.03 -17.69
C ILE A 367 4.11 -10.02 -17.79
N ALA A 368 3.47 -8.85 -17.70
CA ALA A 368 2.02 -8.70 -17.69
C ALA A 368 1.40 -8.48 -19.09
N VAL A 369 2.23 -8.20 -20.10
CA VAL A 369 1.79 -7.93 -21.48
C VAL A 369 2.13 -9.05 -22.47
N GLY A 370 2.92 -10.05 -22.03
CA GLY A 370 3.53 -11.07 -22.88
C GLY A 370 2.96 -12.48 -22.72
#